data_AF-A0A8T4FAK2-F1
#
_entry.id   AF-A0A8T4FAK2-F1
#
_cell.length_a   1.000
_cell.length_b   1.000
_cell.length_c   1.000
_cell.angle_alpha   90.00
_cell.angle_beta   90.00
_cell.angle_gamma   90.00
#
_symmetry.space_group_name_H-M   'P 1'
#
loop_
_entity.id
_entity.type
_entity.pdbx_description
1 polymer ?
#
loop_
_entity_poly.entity_id
_entity_poly.type
_entity_poly.pdbx_seq_one_letter_code
_entity_poly.pdbx_strand_id
1 'polypeptide(L)'
;MTARFVPGLQLSAAFYEKVMAPALRGVPHSSALIGPGSEVLSFDTERSADHDWGPRALVFVDGEAVDEARERLLARLPATFRGFPTSFGSDRNPVQPGVRVEEFTGWACGRLGFDPLGDITLLDWLGTPTQLLAEFTGGAVFHDGLGVLAGARTRLRWYPDDVWRYVLACQWTRIGQEEPFPGRCAEVGDGIGSALVTARLVRDLMRLTLLMRRRYPPYSKWLGSAFARLSGTAELRDTLAAALAAPTWPQREDQLCRAYQATAALHNRLMLTVPMDPGVRAFHGRPFRVLDAGRFATALMDGVRDPRIRALTPVGAVDQFADSTDLLSHPQHARGAARAVHC
;
A
#
# COMPACT_ATOMS: atom_id res chain seq x y z
N MET A 1 11.13 -35.64 1.35
CA MET A 1 11.96 -34.48 0.96
C MET A 1 11.09 -33.24 1.13
N THR A 2 11.52 -32.26 1.92
CA THR A 2 10.86 -30.95 2.00
C THR A 2 11.03 -30.24 0.66
N ALA A 3 9.92 -29.77 0.08
CA ALA A 3 9.99 -29.00 -1.16
C ALA A 3 10.76 -27.70 -0.93
N ARG A 4 11.69 -27.36 -1.83
CA ARG A 4 12.47 -26.11 -1.75
C ARG A 4 11.56 -24.92 -2.03
N PHE A 5 11.64 -23.87 -1.22
CA PHE A 5 10.87 -22.64 -1.40
C PHE A 5 10.94 -22.08 -2.84
N VAL A 6 9.78 -21.67 -3.37
CA VAL A 6 9.61 -21.04 -4.70
C VAL A 6 8.72 -19.81 -4.52
N PRO A 7 9.08 -18.61 -5.00
CA PRO A 7 8.23 -17.43 -4.86
C PRO A 7 6.78 -17.69 -5.32
N GLY A 8 5.80 -17.28 -4.51
CA GLY A 8 4.39 -17.68 -4.68
C GLY A 8 3.78 -17.26 -6.02
N LEU A 9 4.19 -16.11 -6.57
CA LEU A 9 3.81 -15.67 -7.92
C LEU A 9 4.31 -16.64 -9.01
N GLN A 10 5.53 -17.14 -8.88
CA GLN A 10 6.10 -18.09 -9.84
C GLN A 10 5.44 -19.46 -9.72
N LEU A 11 5.20 -19.91 -8.49
CA LEU A 11 4.50 -21.17 -8.22
C LEU A 11 3.07 -21.14 -8.79
N SER A 12 2.34 -20.06 -8.54
CA SER A 12 0.95 -19.90 -8.97
C SER A 12 0.81 -19.68 -10.47
N ALA A 13 1.75 -18.97 -11.11
CA ALA A 13 1.79 -18.86 -12.58
C ALA A 13 1.95 -20.24 -13.23
N ALA A 14 2.91 -21.04 -12.76
CA ALA A 14 3.11 -22.39 -13.25
C ALA A 14 1.90 -23.29 -12.97
N PHE A 15 1.23 -23.11 -11.83
CA PHE A 15 0.04 -23.86 -11.48
C PHE A 15 -1.14 -23.53 -12.40
N TYR A 16 -1.34 -22.24 -12.69
CA TYR A 16 -2.32 -21.80 -13.67
C TYR A 16 -2.08 -22.45 -15.03
N GLU A 17 -0.88 -22.33 -15.57
CA GLU A 17 -0.54 -22.87 -16.91
C GLU A 17 -0.71 -24.38 -17.03
N LYS A 18 -0.28 -25.13 -16.00
CA LYS A 18 -0.18 -26.60 -16.08
C LYS A 18 -1.43 -27.33 -15.60
N VAL A 19 -2.24 -26.70 -14.75
CA VAL A 19 -3.41 -27.35 -14.12
C VAL A 19 -4.69 -26.59 -14.45
N MET A 20 -4.76 -25.30 -14.12
CA MET A 20 -6.02 -24.56 -14.18
C MET A 20 -6.46 -24.26 -15.61
N ALA A 21 -5.57 -23.76 -16.46
CA ALA A 21 -5.90 -23.44 -17.85
C ALA A 21 -6.39 -24.66 -18.65
N PRO A 22 -5.75 -25.85 -18.58
CA PRO A 22 -6.31 -27.08 -19.15
C PRO A 22 -7.67 -27.45 -18.56
N ALA A 23 -7.85 -27.30 -17.25
CA ALA A 23 -9.10 -27.61 -16.57
C ALA A 23 -10.25 -26.66 -16.96
N LEU A 24 -9.93 -25.43 -17.38
CA LEU A 24 -10.86 -24.39 -17.80
C LEU A 24 -10.99 -24.25 -19.32
N ARG A 25 -10.40 -25.15 -20.13
CA ARG A 25 -10.50 -25.08 -21.60
C ARG A 25 -11.94 -24.94 -22.08
N GLY A 26 -12.24 -23.93 -22.88
CA GLY A 26 -13.58 -23.65 -23.40
C GLY A 26 -14.50 -22.83 -22.48
N VAL A 27 -14.04 -22.49 -21.28
CA VAL A 27 -14.76 -21.58 -20.36
C VAL A 27 -14.11 -20.20 -20.44
N PRO A 28 -14.82 -19.15 -20.91
CA PRO A 28 -14.34 -17.78 -20.83
C PRO A 28 -14.05 -17.40 -19.38
N HIS A 29 -12.82 -16.98 -19.09
CA HIS A 29 -12.41 -16.63 -17.73
C HIS A 29 -11.27 -15.62 -17.72
N SER A 30 -11.06 -15.00 -16.57
CA SER A 30 -9.83 -14.29 -16.22
C SER A 30 -9.21 -14.95 -14.99
N SER A 31 -7.90 -14.88 -14.81
CA SER A 31 -7.23 -15.46 -13.63
C SER A 31 -6.03 -14.63 -13.20
N ALA A 32 -5.89 -14.48 -11.88
CA ALA A 32 -4.85 -13.68 -11.26
C ALA A 32 -4.51 -14.17 -9.85
N LEU A 33 -3.31 -13.81 -9.39
CA LEU A 33 -2.98 -13.78 -7.97
C LEU A 33 -2.93 -12.34 -7.49
N ILE A 34 -4.01 -11.88 -6.88
CA ILE A 34 -4.22 -10.53 -6.32
C ILE A 34 -4.98 -10.62 -4.99
N GLY A 35 -5.00 -9.52 -4.23
CA GLY A 35 -5.61 -9.47 -2.90
C GLY A 35 -4.62 -9.79 -1.78
N PRO A 36 -5.07 -10.37 -0.65
CA PRO A 36 -4.20 -10.58 0.51
C PRO A 36 -3.16 -11.67 0.23
N GLY A 37 -1.94 -11.45 0.71
CA GLY A 37 -0.83 -12.41 0.62
C GLY A 37 0.51 -11.71 0.50
N SER A 38 1.52 -12.26 1.16
CA SER A 38 2.89 -11.71 1.10
C SER A 38 3.50 -11.82 -0.30
N GLU A 39 3.15 -12.88 -1.01
CA GLU A 39 3.57 -13.20 -2.37
C GLU A 39 3.01 -12.23 -3.41
N VAL A 40 1.82 -11.65 -3.15
CA VAL A 40 1.17 -10.68 -4.05
C VAL A 40 2.06 -9.44 -4.23
N LEU A 41 2.76 -9.02 -3.18
CA LEU A 41 3.72 -7.92 -3.22
C LEU A 41 5.19 -8.40 -3.28
N SER A 42 5.39 -9.70 -3.52
CA SER A 42 6.70 -10.38 -3.58
C SER A 42 7.52 -10.21 -2.31
N PHE A 43 6.88 -10.17 -1.14
CA PHE A 43 7.52 -10.16 0.17
C PHE A 43 7.49 -11.52 0.87
N ASP A 44 7.06 -12.55 0.16
CA ASP A 44 7.03 -13.91 0.68
C ASP A 44 8.45 -14.45 0.91
N THR A 45 8.55 -15.28 1.93
CA THR A 45 9.76 -15.98 2.35
C THR A 45 9.38 -17.42 2.66
N GLU A 46 10.38 -18.29 2.83
CA GLU A 46 10.13 -19.67 3.27
C GLU A 46 9.29 -19.73 4.56
N ARG A 47 9.49 -18.79 5.49
CA ARG A 47 8.72 -18.73 6.73
C ARG A 47 7.24 -18.42 6.51
N SER A 48 6.90 -17.58 5.54
CA SER A 48 5.51 -17.19 5.28
C SER A 48 4.74 -18.21 4.42
N ALA A 49 5.34 -19.37 4.14
CA ALA A 49 4.69 -20.48 3.45
C ALA A 49 3.77 -21.30 4.37
N ASP A 50 3.66 -20.93 5.65
CA ASP A 50 2.89 -21.61 6.69
C ASP A 50 1.40 -21.18 6.74
N HIS A 51 1.02 -20.10 6.07
CA HIS A 51 -0.37 -19.66 5.92
C HIS A 51 -0.55 -18.83 4.64
N ASP A 52 -1.75 -18.90 4.05
CA ASP A 52 -2.18 -18.10 2.89
C ASP A 52 -1.20 -18.11 1.69
N TRP A 53 -0.36 -19.13 1.56
CA TRP A 53 0.66 -19.26 0.52
C TRP A 53 0.62 -20.67 -0.06
N GLY A 54 0.84 -20.79 -1.38
CA GLY A 54 0.87 -22.06 -2.08
C GLY A 54 0.53 -21.91 -3.57
N PRO A 55 0.20 -23.01 -4.26
CA PRO A 55 -0.39 -22.96 -5.60
C PRO A 55 -1.81 -22.39 -5.51
N ARG A 56 -1.96 -21.06 -5.64
CA ARG A 56 -3.26 -20.36 -5.50
C ARG A 56 -3.51 -19.33 -6.58
N ALA A 57 -4.77 -19.16 -6.93
CA ALA A 57 -5.21 -18.15 -7.86
C ALA A 57 -6.70 -17.86 -7.70
N LEU A 58 -7.10 -16.65 -8.08
CA LEU A 58 -8.48 -16.30 -8.35
C LEU A 58 -8.78 -16.61 -9.81
N VAL A 59 -9.96 -17.15 -10.06
CA VAL A 59 -10.55 -17.32 -11.39
C VAL A 59 -11.85 -16.55 -11.40
N PHE A 60 -12.00 -15.68 -12.38
CA PHE A 60 -13.20 -14.91 -12.60
C PHE A 60 -13.92 -15.45 -13.83
N VAL A 61 -15.22 -15.68 -13.68
CA VAL A 61 -16.14 -16.13 -14.74
C VAL A 61 -17.41 -15.28 -14.67
N ASP A 62 -18.30 -15.44 -15.65
CA ASP A 62 -19.66 -14.93 -15.53
C ASP A 62 -20.36 -15.57 -14.32
N GLY A 63 -21.24 -14.84 -13.65
CA GLY A 63 -21.93 -15.27 -12.43
C GLY A 63 -22.66 -16.61 -12.60
N GLU A 64 -23.31 -16.82 -13.74
CA GLU A 64 -24.01 -18.08 -14.06
C GLU A 64 -23.06 -19.28 -14.21
N ALA A 65 -21.78 -19.04 -14.51
CA ALA A 65 -20.79 -20.09 -14.74
C ALA A 65 -19.93 -20.41 -13.50
N VAL A 66 -20.14 -19.73 -12.37
CA VAL A 66 -19.30 -19.87 -11.16
C VAL A 66 -19.28 -21.30 -10.64
N ASP A 67 -20.46 -21.92 -10.46
CA ASP A 67 -20.55 -23.26 -9.87
C ASP A 67 -20.00 -24.33 -10.82
N GLU A 68 -20.34 -24.28 -12.12
CA GLU A 68 -19.82 -25.21 -13.12
C GLU A 68 -18.29 -25.11 -13.24
N ALA A 69 -17.75 -23.89 -13.33
CA ALA A 69 -16.31 -23.69 -13.44
C ALA A 69 -15.57 -24.15 -12.17
N ARG A 70 -16.17 -23.94 -11.00
CA ARG A 70 -15.65 -24.41 -9.70
C ARG A 70 -15.60 -25.93 -9.64
N GLU A 71 -16.70 -26.62 -9.92
CA GLU A 71 -16.74 -28.08 -9.93
C GLU A 71 -15.70 -28.66 -10.91
N ARG A 72 -15.64 -28.10 -12.11
CA ARG A 72 -14.71 -28.52 -13.17
C ARG A 72 -13.24 -28.34 -12.78
N LEU A 73 -12.91 -27.25 -12.07
CA LEU A 73 -11.57 -27.02 -11.54
C LEU A 73 -11.25 -27.99 -10.42
N LEU A 74 -12.11 -28.07 -9.40
CA LEU A 74 -11.89 -28.90 -8.21
C LEU A 74 -11.71 -30.38 -8.56
N ALA A 75 -12.49 -30.90 -9.53
CA ALA A 75 -12.36 -32.28 -10.00
C ALA A 75 -11.00 -32.60 -10.67
N ARG A 76 -10.22 -31.59 -11.03
CA ARG A 76 -8.92 -31.72 -11.70
C ARG A 76 -7.74 -31.22 -10.86
N LEU A 77 -7.98 -30.69 -9.66
CA LEU A 77 -6.90 -30.25 -8.80
C LEU A 77 -6.10 -31.45 -8.29
N PRO A 78 -4.79 -31.51 -8.53
CA PRO A 78 -3.96 -32.55 -7.92
C PRO A 78 -3.82 -32.28 -6.43
N ALA A 79 -3.63 -33.30 -5.59
CA ALA A 79 -3.41 -33.10 -4.16
C ALA A 79 -2.17 -32.23 -3.86
N THR A 80 -1.14 -32.32 -4.71
CA THR A 80 0.07 -31.49 -4.62
C THR A 80 0.50 -30.98 -5.99
N PHE A 81 1.19 -29.84 -6.01
CA PHE A 81 1.85 -29.28 -7.19
C PHE A 81 3.26 -28.84 -6.82
N ARG A 82 4.27 -29.38 -7.53
CA ARG A 82 5.70 -29.14 -7.26
C ARG A 82 6.11 -29.38 -5.79
N GLY A 83 5.49 -30.35 -5.15
CA GLY A 83 5.76 -30.73 -3.75
C GLY A 83 5.03 -29.90 -2.70
N PHE A 84 4.16 -28.96 -3.11
CA PHE A 84 3.32 -28.16 -2.21
C PHE A 84 1.85 -28.60 -2.32
N PRO A 85 1.09 -28.60 -1.20
CA PRO A 85 -0.33 -28.92 -1.24
C PRO A 85 -1.13 -27.86 -2.01
N THR A 86 -2.14 -28.27 -2.77
CA THR A 86 -3.04 -27.35 -3.50
C THR A 86 -4.24 -26.91 -2.67
N SER A 87 -4.49 -27.61 -1.55
CA SER A 87 -5.43 -27.22 -0.51
C SER A 87 -4.65 -27.03 0.79
N PHE A 88 -4.79 -25.88 1.40
CA PHE A 88 -4.04 -25.52 2.60
C PHE A 88 -4.91 -24.69 3.54
N GLY A 89 -4.52 -24.68 4.80
CA GLY A 89 -5.18 -23.99 5.89
C GLY A 89 -4.16 -23.70 6.98
N SER A 90 -4.63 -23.32 8.16
CA SER A 90 -3.78 -23.12 9.33
C SER A 90 -4.51 -23.64 10.56
N ASP A 91 -3.87 -23.61 11.73
CA ASP A 91 -4.54 -23.95 13.00
C ASP A 91 -5.78 -23.07 13.27
N ARG A 92 -5.89 -21.92 12.60
CA ARG A 92 -6.99 -20.96 12.73
C ARG A 92 -7.97 -21.01 11.56
N ASN A 93 -7.59 -21.56 10.42
CA ASN A 93 -8.38 -21.55 9.19
C ASN A 93 -8.52 -22.97 8.63
N PRO A 94 -9.75 -23.42 8.30
CA PRO A 94 -9.95 -24.75 7.74
C PRO A 94 -9.17 -24.91 6.43
N VAL A 95 -8.75 -26.14 6.13
CA VAL A 95 -8.10 -26.47 4.85
C VAL A 95 -9.09 -26.22 3.73
N GLN A 96 -8.71 -25.38 2.77
CA GLN A 96 -9.50 -25.04 1.59
C GLN A 96 -8.62 -25.13 0.33
N PRO A 97 -9.20 -25.39 -0.84
CA PRO A 97 -8.49 -25.26 -2.10
C PRO A 97 -7.89 -23.85 -2.25
N GLY A 98 -6.64 -23.77 -2.70
CA GLY A 98 -5.96 -22.50 -3.00
C GLY A 98 -6.56 -21.75 -4.20
N VAL A 99 -7.40 -22.42 -4.99
CA VAL A 99 -8.11 -21.82 -6.11
C VAL A 99 -9.52 -21.39 -5.68
N ARG A 100 -9.88 -20.15 -5.98
CA ARG A 100 -11.25 -19.66 -5.82
C ARG A 100 -11.82 -19.23 -7.17
N VAL A 101 -13.10 -19.51 -7.38
CA VAL A 101 -13.86 -19.14 -8.58
C VAL A 101 -14.97 -18.20 -8.15
N GLU A 102 -14.98 -16.98 -8.70
CA GLU A 102 -15.86 -15.90 -8.29
C GLU A 102 -16.38 -15.12 -9.51
N GLU A 103 -17.46 -14.37 -9.34
CA GLU A 103 -17.81 -13.27 -10.26
C GLU A 103 -16.94 -12.04 -9.90
N PHE A 104 -16.44 -11.34 -10.91
CA PHE A 104 -15.42 -10.30 -10.72
C PHE A 104 -15.92 -9.10 -9.92
N THR A 105 -17.07 -8.54 -10.30
CA THR A 105 -17.62 -7.30 -9.72
C THR A 105 -17.96 -7.49 -8.25
N GLY A 106 -18.64 -8.59 -7.91
CA GLY A 106 -18.99 -8.96 -6.54
C GLY A 106 -17.74 -9.15 -5.67
N TRP A 107 -16.73 -9.86 -6.19
CA TRP A 107 -15.45 -10.01 -5.50
C TRP A 107 -14.74 -8.67 -5.29
N ALA A 108 -14.67 -7.84 -6.34
CA ALA A 108 -14.00 -6.54 -6.28
C ALA A 108 -14.69 -5.58 -5.32
N CYS A 109 -16.03 -5.50 -5.37
CA CYS A 109 -16.85 -4.75 -4.41
C CYS A 109 -16.64 -5.25 -2.97
N GLY A 110 -16.58 -6.56 -2.76
CA GLY A 110 -16.26 -7.12 -1.44
C GLY A 110 -14.87 -6.72 -0.94
N ARG A 111 -13.87 -6.64 -1.85
CA ARG A 111 -12.48 -6.32 -1.49
C ARG A 111 -12.22 -4.83 -1.32
N LEU A 112 -12.85 -3.97 -2.11
CA LEU A 112 -12.59 -2.54 -2.18
C LEU A 112 -13.70 -1.69 -1.53
N GLY A 113 -14.91 -2.24 -1.43
CA GLY A 113 -16.11 -1.53 -1.00
C GLY A 113 -16.78 -0.69 -2.10
N PHE A 114 -16.35 -0.84 -3.35
CA PHE A 114 -16.92 -0.20 -4.55
C PHE A 114 -16.53 -1.00 -5.81
N ASP A 115 -17.24 -0.76 -6.93
CA ASP A 115 -16.94 -1.36 -8.22
C ASP A 115 -15.80 -0.58 -8.92
N PRO A 116 -14.63 -1.19 -9.17
CA PRO A 116 -13.52 -0.51 -9.84
C PRO A 116 -13.74 -0.27 -11.34
N LEU A 117 -14.73 -0.90 -11.97
CA LEU A 117 -15.11 -0.66 -13.36
C LEU A 117 -16.16 0.46 -13.50
N GLY A 118 -16.97 0.67 -12.47
CA GLY A 118 -17.90 1.80 -12.35
C GLY A 118 -17.22 3.12 -12.00
N ASP A 119 -18.03 4.14 -11.70
CA ASP A 119 -17.54 5.48 -11.34
C ASP A 119 -16.84 5.47 -9.97
N ILE A 120 -15.55 5.84 -9.97
CA ILE A 120 -14.73 5.89 -8.75
C ILE A 120 -14.80 7.29 -8.14
N THR A 121 -15.49 7.40 -7.01
CA THR A 121 -15.73 8.64 -6.29
C THR A 121 -14.52 9.08 -5.45
N LEU A 122 -14.55 10.33 -4.98
CA LEU A 122 -13.56 10.83 -4.03
C LEU A 122 -13.53 10.00 -2.73
N LEU A 123 -14.69 9.57 -2.23
CA LEU A 123 -14.78 8.72 -1.04
C LEU A 123 -14.16 7.34 -1.30
N ASP A 124 -14.24 6.81 -2.52
CA ASP A 124 -13.57 5.55 -2.88
C ASP A 124 -12.06 5.68 -2.77
N TRP A 125 -11.48 6.79 -3.24
CA TRP A 125 -10.05 7.02 -3.11
C TRP A 125 -9.59 7.27 -1.67
N LEU A 126 -10.32 8.08 -0.90
CA LEU A 126 -9.93 8.45 0.46
C LEU A 126 -10.29 7.37 1.50
N GLY A 127 -11.29 6.55 1.22
CA GLY A 127 -11.76 5.47 2.08
C GLY A 127 -11.10 4.12 1.86
N THR A 128 -10.30 3.97 0.80
CA THR A 128 -9.60 2.72 0.50
C THR A 128 -8.15 2.79 1.00
N PRO A 129 -7.76 1.94 1.98
CA PRO A 129 -6.38 1.86 2.44
C PRO A 129 -5.41 1.55 1.29
N THR A 130 -4.24 2.18 1.32
CA THR A 130 -3.21 2.00 0.27
C THR A 130 -2.73 0.54 0.18
N GLN A 131 -2.77 -0.23 1.27
CA GLN A 131 -2.52 -1.68 1.23
C GLN A 131 -3.46 -2.43 0.28
N LEU A 132 -4.76 -2.13 0.29
CA LEU A 132 -5.74 -2.79 -0.58
C LEU A 132 -5.50 -2.41 -2.05
N LEU A 133 -5.19 -1.13 -2.32
CA LEU A 133 -4.82 -0.68 -3.66
C LEU A 133 -3.52 -1.33 -4.14
N ALA A 134 -2.51 -1.47 -3.27
CA ALA A 134 -1.25 -2.13 -3.57
C ALA A 134 -1.46 -3.61 -3.94
N GLU A 135 -2.29 -4.33 -3.18
CA GLU A 135 -2.61 -5.73 -3.41
C GLU A 135 -3.46 -5.97 -4.66
N PHE A 136 -4.37 -5.05 -4.97
CA PHE A 136 -5.23 -5.13 -6.15
C PHE A 136 -4.46 -4.82 -7.43
N THR A 137 -3.62 -3.78 -7.39
CA THR A 137 -2.81 -3.35 -8.55
C THR A 137 -1.46 -4.06 -8.65
N GLY A 138 -1.07 -4.79 -7.60
CA GLY A 138 0.10 -5.67 -7.53
C GLY A 138 -0.20 -7.09 -8.02
N GLY A 139 0.61 -8.04 -7.58
CA GLY A 139 0.47 -9.44 -7.98
C GLY A 139 0.64 -9.67 -9.50
N ALA A 140 0.05 -10.76 -9.99
CA ALA A 140 0.15 -11.16 -11.39
C ALA A 140 -1.22 -11.52 -11.98
N VAL A 141 -1.42 -11.13 -13.24
CA VAL A 141 -2.52 -11.62 -14.08
C VAL A 141 -1.96 -12.75 -14.93
N PHE A 142 -2.57 -13.93 -14.85
CA PHE A 142 -2.15 -15.10 -15.63
C PHE A 142 -2.92 -15.20 -16.95
N HIS A 143 -4.18 -14.75 -16.95
CA HIS A 143 -5.04 -14.69 -18.12
C HIS A 143 -6.14 -13.65 -17.91
N ASP A 144 -6.55 -12.94 -18.95
CA ASP A 144 -7.63 -11.95 -18.86
C ASP A 144 -8.61 -12.07 -20.02
N GLY A 145 -9.25 -13.24 -20.15
CA GLY A 145 -10.20 -13.52 -21.23
C GLY A 145 -11.50 -12.71 -21.14
N LEU A 146 -11.85 -12.20 -19.95
CA LEU A 146 -13.01 -11.32 -19.76
C LEU A 146 -12.65 -9.82 -19.91
N GLY A 147 -11.37 -9.46 -19.94
CA GLY A 147 -10.90 -8.07 -20.02
C GLY A 147 -11.14 -7.20 -18.78
N VAL A 148 -11.66 -7.78 -17.70
CA VAL A 148 -12.03 -7.05 -16.47
C VAL A 148 -10.82 -6.65 -15.62
N LEU A 149 -9.75 -7.46 -15.60
CA LEU A 149 -8.59 -7.23 -14.74
C LEU A 149 -7.75 -6.06 -15.22
N ALA A 150 -7.45 -6.02 -16.53
CA ALA A 150 -6.68 -4.93 -17.12
C ALA A 150 -7.39 -3.58 -16.97
N GLY A 151 -8.71 -3.55 -17.21
CA GLY A 151 -9.54 -2.35 -17.04
C GLY A 151 -9.51 -1.82 -15.61
N ALA A 152 -9.84 -2.66 -14.64
CA ALA A 152 -9.88 -2.27 -13.23
C ALA A 152 -8.49 -1.83 -12.71
N ARG A 153 -7.42 -2.58 -13.03
CA ARG A 153 -6.05 -2.23 -12.62
C ARG A 153 -5.56 -0.93 -13.24
N THR A 154 -6.00 -0.60 -14.46
CA THR A 154 -5.65 0.68 -15.10
C THR A 154 -6.29 1.84 -14.36
N ARG A 155 -7.58 1.73 -14.02
CA ARG A 155 -8.33 2.77 -13.29
C ARG A 155 -7.79 3.00 -11.88
N LEU A 156 -7.34 1.93 -11.22
CA LEU A 156 -6.76 1.99 -9.88
C LEU A 156 -5.24 2.13 -9.86
N ARG A 157 -4.58 2.23 -11.03
CA ARG A 157 -3.10 2.24 -11.11
C ARG A 157 -2.48 3.35 -10.29
N TRP A 158 -3.13 4.52 -10.27
CA TRP A 158 -2.72 5.65 -9.46
C TRP A 158 -3.89 6.60 -9.19
N TYR A 159 -3.73 7.46 -8.18
CA TYR A 159 -4.69 8.52 -7.86
C TYR A 159 -4.88 9.50 -9.02
N PRO A 160 -6.11 10.04 -9.19
CA PRO A 160 -6.33 11.27 -9.95
C PRO A 160 -5.49 12.42 -9.40
N ASP A 161 -5.13 13.36 -10.27
CA ASP A 161 -4.11 14.39 -10.00
C ASP A 161 -4.41 15.26 -8.77
N ASP A 162 -5.67 15.68 -8.57
CA ASP A 162 -6.07 16.49 -7.42
C ASP A 162 -6.13 15.66 -6.12
N VAL A 163 -6.56 14.41 -6.21
CA VAL A 163 -6.54 13.47 -5.06
C VAL A 163 -5.10 13.20 -4.64
N TRP A 164 -4.18 13.03 -5.60
CA TRP A 164 -2.77 12.83 -5.31
C TRP A 164 -2.15 14.04 -4.61
N ARG A 165 -2.43 15.26 -5.11
CA ARG A 165 -1.98 16.51 -4.46
C ARG A 165 -2.49 16.59 -3.02
N TYR A 166 -3.76 16.30 -2.79
CA TYR A 166 -4.35 16.27 -1.45
C TYR A 166 -3.66 15.25 -0.53
N VAL A 167 -3.48 14.00 -0.98
CA VAL A 167 -2.82 12.94 -0.18
C VAL A 167 -1.37 13.30 0.16
N LEU A 168 -0.63 13.89 -0.78
CA LEU A 168 0.72 14.40 -0.54
C LEU A 168 0.72 15.57 0.45
N ALA A 169 -0.24 16.51 0.31
CA ALA A 169 -0.36 17.65 1.20
C ALA A 169 -0.64 17.19 2.63
N CYS A 170 -1.56 16.26 2.83
CA CYS A 170 -1.84 15.66 4.13
C CYS A 170 -0.61 14.96 4.73
N GLN A 171 0.18 14.28 3.91
CA GLN A 171 1.42 13.64 4.38
C GLN A 171 2.48 14.68 4.81
N TRP A 172 2.62 15.77 4.07
CA TRP A 172 3.48 16.90 4.45
C TRP A 172 2.98 17.60 5.72
N THR A 173 1.68 17.81 5.86
CA THR A 173 1.05 18.37 7.08
C THR A 173 1.41 17.54 8.30
N ARG A 174 1.29 16.21 8.22
CA ARG A 174 1.66 15.30 9.31
C ARG A 174 3.13 15.44 9.72
N ILE A 175 4.03 15.56 8.76
CA ILE A 175 5.45 15.79 9.02
C ILE A 175 5.63 17.15 9.71
N GLY A 176 5.07 18.22 9.13
CA GLY A 176 5.14 19.59 9.63
C GLY A 176 4.66 19.75 11.08
N GLN A 177 3.64 19.01 11.47
CA GLN A 177 3.10 19.02 12.83
C GLN A 177 4.06 18.44 13.89
N GLU A 178 5.00 17.58 13.49
CA GLU A 178 5.88 16.87 14.42
C GLU A 178 7.36 17.21 14.28
N GLU A 179 7.79 17.95 13.24
CA GLU A 179 9.21 18.27 13.01
C GLU A 179 9.97 18.75 14.26
N PRO A 180 9.44 19.67 15.10
CA PRO A 180 10.17 20.15 16.27
C PRO A 180 10.07 19.21 17.49
N PHE A 181 9.19 18.21 17.46
CA PHE A 181 8.85 17.41 18.64
C PHE A 181 9.99 16.50 19.14
N PRO A 182 10.89 15.93 18.30
CA PRO A 182 12.02 15.15 18.82
C PRO A 182 12.89 15.93 19.79
N GLY A 183 13.14 17.21 19.50
CA GLY A 183 13.89 18.11 20.38
C GLY A 183 13.08 18.57 21.58
N ARG A 184 11.78 18.88 21.40
CA ARG A 184 10.90 19.29 22.52
C ARG A 184 10.69 18.20 23.56
N CYS A 185 10.60 16.93 23.16
CA CYS A 185 10.59 15.82 24.11
C CYS A 185 11.90 15.79 24.92
N ALA A 186 13.03 15.99 24.24
CA ALA A 186 14.34 15.96 24.90
C ALA A 186 14.60 17.15 25.84
N GLU A 187 13.98 18.32 25.61
CA GLU A 187 14.07 19.49 26.53
C GLU A 187 13.61 19.15 27.95
N VAL A 188 12.65 18.24 28.09
CA VAL A 188 12.12 17.79 29.39
C VAL A 188 12.73 16.47 29.85
N GLY A 189 13.82 16.02 29.20
CA GLY A 189 14.49 14.76 29.51
C GLY A 189 13.79 13.50 28.96
N ASP A 190 12.76 13.64 28.13
CA ASP A 190 12.03 12.50 27.55
C ASP A 190 12.74 11.94 26.30
N GLY A 191 13.73 11.10 26.55
CA GLY A 191 14.46 10.39 25.50
C GLY A 191 13.61 9.39 24.72
N ILE A 192 12.60 8.78 25.37
CA ILE A 192 11.70 7.80 24.75
C ILE A 192 10.76 8.52 23.78
N GLY A 193 10.09 9.59 24.21
CA GLY A 193 9.25 10.41 23.35
C GLY A 193 10.01 10.97 22.15
N SER A 194 11.24 11.42 22.37
CA SER A 194 12.13 11.87 21.28
C SER A 194 12.34 10.77 20.22
N ALA A 195 12.59 9.54 20.65
CA ALA A 195 12.76 8.39 19.75
C ALA A 195 11.45 7.97 19.06
N LEU A 196 10.32 7.95 19.79
CA LEU A 196 9.01 7.60 19.24
C LEU A 196 8.56 8.58 18.15
N VAL A 197 8.71 9.88 18.39
CA VAL A 197 8.39 10.92 17.39
C VAL A 197 9.33 10.81 16.19
N THR A 198 10.63 10.59 16.42
CA THR A 198 11.59 10.35 15.32
C THR A 198 11.16 9.16 14.46
N ALA A 199 10.72 8.06 15.07
CA ALA A 199 10.22 6.90 14.33
C ALA A 199 8.94 7.21 13.51
N ARG A 200 8.04 8.05 14.05
CA ARG A 200 6.85 8.51 13.31
C ARG A 200 7.20 9.38 12.11
N LEU A 201 8.13 10.33 12.27
CA LEU A 201 8.64 11.15 11.18
C LEU A 201 9.32 10.30 10.10
N VAL A 202 10.14 9.32 10.49
CA VAL A 202 10.77 8.37 9.55
C VAL A 202 9.73 7.57 8.78
N ARG A 203 8.71 7.04 9.46
CA ARG A 203 7.57 6.34 8.84
C ARG A 203 6.87 7.23 7.81
N ASP A 204 6.57 8.47 8.19
CA ASP A 204 5.82 9.41 7.36
C ASP A 204 6.64 9.89 6.15
N LEU A 205 7.96 10.04 6.28
CA LEU A 205 8.87 10.32 5.15
C LEU A 205 8.98 9.12 4.18
N MET A 206 9.02 7.89 4.68
CA MET A 206 9.00 6.69 3.84
C MET A 206 7.68 6.61 3.04
N ARG A 207 6.54 6.83 3.70
CA ARG A 207 5.21 6.87 3.06
C ARG A 207 5.15 7.98 2.00
N LEU A 208 5.57 9.19 2.35
CA LEU A 208 5.61 10.32 1.42
C LEU A 208 6.45 10.01 0.17
N THR A 209 7.64 9.43 0.36
CA THR A 209 8.51 9.06 -0.76
C THR A 209 7.87 8.01 -1.67
N LEU A 210 7.21 7.00 -1.11
CA LEU A 210 6.47 5.99 -1.89
C LEU A 210 5.33 6.65 -2.70
N LEU A 211 4.55 7.53 -2.08
CA LEU A 211 3.49 8.28 -2.73
C LEU A 211 4.02 9.17 -3.87
N MET A 212 5.15 9.87 -3.65
CA MET A 212 5.81 10.67 -4.69
C MET A 212 6.32 9.81 -5.85
N ARG A 213 6.73 8.55 -5.57
CA ARG A 213 7.19 7.59 -6.59
C ARG A 213 6.06 6.75 -7.20
N ARG A 214 4.81 7.16 -6.98
CA ARG A 214 3.60 6.47 -7.46
C ARG A 214 3.56 4.99 -7.07
N ARG A 215 3.89 4.71 -5.81
CA ARG A 215 3.79 3.40 -5.18
C ARG A 215 2.89 3.52 -3.95
N TYR A 216 1.84 2.70 -3.90
CA TYR A 216 0.99 2.61 -2.73
C TYR A 216 1.81 2.09 -1.54
N PRO A 217 1.90 2.83 -0.41
CA PRO A 217 2.59 2.34 0.77
C PRO A 217 1.93 1.05 1.28
N PRO A 218 2.68 -0.02 1.53
CA PRO A 218 2.11 -1.19 2.18
C PRO A 218 1.98 -0.96 3.70
N TYR A 219 1.43 -1.95 4.39
CA TYR A 219 1.36 -1.97 5.85
C TYR A 219 2.75 -1.87 6.53
N SER A 220 2.77 -1.61 7.83
CA SER A 220 3.98 -1.27 8.58
C SER A 220 5.12 -2.29 8.43
N LYS A 221 4.80 -3.59 8.44
CA LYS A 221 5.80 -4.67 8.33
C LYS A 221 6.58 -4.65 7.00
N TRP A 222 5.99 -4.20 5.89
CA TRP A 222 6.66 -4.15 4.59
C TRP A 222 7.11 -2.75 4.19
N LEU A 223 6.82 -1.72 4.97
CA LEU A 223 7.12 -0.33 4.60
C LEU A 223 8.61 -0.11 4.30
N GLY A 224 9.49 -0.58 5.20
CA GLY A 224 10.94 -0.48 5.01
C GLY A 224 11.43 -1.28 3.79
N SER A 225 10.91 -2.49 3.58
CA SER A 225 11.23 -3.34 2.43
C SER A 225 10.77 -2.72 1.10
N ALA A 226 9.57 -2.13 1.06
CA ALA A 226 9.05 -1.42 -0.11
C ALA A 226 9.88 -0.17 -0.41
N PHE A 227 10.25 0.59 0.63
CA PHE A 227 11.10 1.76 0.48
C PHE A 227 12.49 1.40 -0.07
N ALA A 228 13.10 0.32 0.44
CA ALA A 228 14.42 -0.14 -0.01
C ALA A 228 14.44 -0.61 -1.48
N ARG A 229 13.28 -0.98 -2.05
CA ARG A 229 13.14 -1.35 -3.47
C ARG A 229 13.05 -0.15 -4.41
N LEU A 230 12.94 1.08 -3.89
CA LEU A 230 12.94 2.28 -4.74
C LEU A 230 14.35 2.56 -5.25
N SER A 231 14.48 2.78 -6.56
CA SER A 231 15.75 3.18 -7.16
C SER A 231 16.12 4.62 -6.79
N GLY A 232 17.39 4.84 -6.46
CA GLY A 232 17.93 6.17 -6.16
C GLY A 232 17.56 6.73 -4.79
N THR A 233 17.15 5.89 -3.83
CA THR A 233 16.81 6.31 -2.45
C THR A 233 17.76 5.75 -1.39
N ALA A 234 18.90 5.16 -1.78
CA ALA A 234 19.84 4.54 -0.85
C ALA A 234 20.35 5.51 0.23
N GLU A 235 20.79 6.70 -0.17
CA GLU A 235 21.26 7.73 0.78
C GLU A 235 20.14 8.19 1.74
N LEU A 236 18.92 8.38 1.23
CA LEU A 236 17.77 8.71 2.06
C LEU A 236 17.45 7.57 3.04
N ARG A 237 17.51 6.30 2.60
CA ARG A 237 17.32 5.13 3.46
C ARG A 237 18.34 5.12 4.59
N ASP A 238 19.59 5.33 4.27
CA ASP A 238 20.69 5.25 5.23
C ASP A 238 20.60 6.41 6.23
N THR A 239 20.19 7.60 5.78
CA THR A 239 19.88 8.76 6.63
C THR A 239 18.72 8.47 7.59
N LEU A 240 17.62 7.91 7.11
CA LEU A 240 16.47 7.54 7.93
C LEU A 240 16.82 6.45 8.97
N ALA A 241 17.63 5.47 8.60
CA ALA A 241 18.14 4.45 9.51
C ALA A 241 19.05 5.05 10.58
N ALA A 242 19.93 5.99 10.20
CA ALA A 242 20.77 6.72 11.13
C ALA A 242 19.96 7.58 12.12
N ALA A 243 18.86 8.19 11.67
CA ALA A 243 17.94 8.91 12.56
C ALA A 243 17.33 7.98 13.63
N LEU A 244 16.91 6.77 13.26
CA LEU A 244 16.37 5.79 14.20
C LEU A 244 17.43 5.27 15.20
N ALA A 245 18.65 5.06 14.74
CA ALA A 245 19.74 4.52 15.55
C ALA A 245 20.42 5.57 16.45
N ALA A 246 20.19 6.86 16.21
CA ALA A 246 20.88 7.93 16.92
C ALA A 246 20.57 7.94 18.43
N PRO A 247 21.59 7.95 19.30
CA PRO A 247 21.41 7.89 20.74
C PRO A 247 20.93 9.22 21.34
N THR A 248 21.22 10.36 20.69
CA THR A 248 20.89 11.69 21.21
C THR A 248 19.95 12.45 20.28
N TRP A 249 19.14 13.35 20.83
CA TRP A 249 18.20 14.15 20.05
C TRP A 249 18.85 15.06 18.99
N PRO A 250 20.04 15.69 19.20
CA PRO A 250 20.64 16.52 18.17
C PRO A 250 21.08 15.69 16.96
N GLN A 251 21.59 14.48 17.21
CA GLN A 251 21.94 13.53 16.14
C GLN A 251 20.70 13.05 15.37
N ARG A 252 19.56 12.83 16.06
CA ARG A 252 18.28 12.54 15.38
C ARG A 252 17.86 13.71 14.50
N GLU A 253 17.92 14.93 15.03
CA GLU A 253 17.56 16.14 14.29
C GLU A 253 18.44 16.35 13.06
N ASP A 254 19.77 16.16 13.18
CA ASP A 254 20.69 16.28 12.04
C ASP A 254 20.33 15.33 10.90
N GLN A 255 20.03 14.06 11.22
CA GLN A 255 19.64 13.07 10.22
C GLN A 255 18.25 13.35 9.65
N LEU A 256 17.28 13.76 10.49
CA LEU A 256 15.95 14.16 10.02
C LEU A 256 16.03 15.36 9.07
N CYS A 257 16.83 16.38 9.38
CA CYS A 257 17.04 17.55 8.52
C CYS A 257 17.56 17.16 7.13
N ARG A 258 18.55 16.27 7.07
CA ARG A 258 19.06 15.73 5.79
C ARG A 258 17.98 14.97 5.03
N ALA A 259 17.19 14.16 5.73
CA ALA A 259 16.08 13.42 5.14
C ALA A 259 14.98 14.36 4.59
N TYR A 260 14.66 15.43 5.32
CA TYR A 260 13.72 16.46 4.87
C TYR A 260 14.19 17.12 3.58
N GLN A 261 15.45 17.56 3.51
CA GLN A 261 16.03 18.20 2.34
C GLN A 261 16.00 17.28 1.11
N ALA A 262 16.39 16.01 1.28
CA ALA A 262 16.33 15.02 0.21
C ALA A 262 14.90 14.73 -0.27
N THR A 263 13.93 14.70 0.66
CA THR A 263 12.51 14.50 0.37
C THR A 263 11.90 15.72 -0.32
N ALA A 264 12.28 16.94 0.06
CA ALA A 264 11.91 18.18 -0.62
C ALA A 264 12.46 18.24 -2.05
N ALA A 265 13.70 17.78 -2.26
CA ALA A 265 14.27 17.67 -3.61
C ALA A 265 13.51 16.65 -4.48
N LEU A 266 13.04 15.54 -3.89
CA LEU A 266 12.13 14.60 -4.58
C LEU A 266 10.82 15.27 -4.98
N HIS A 267 10.21 16.03 -4.06
CA HIS A 267 8.97 16.78 -4.32
C HIS A 267 9.13 17.73 -5.51
N ASN A 268 10.20 18.54 -5.53
CA ASN A 268 10.46 19.48 -6.62
C ASN A 268 10.58 18.81 -7.99
N ARG A 269 11.13 17.59 -8.05
CA ARG A 269 11.21 16.82 -9.30
C ARG A 269 9.85 16.39 -9.86
N LEU A 270 8.80 16.38 -9.04
CA LEU A 270 7.45 16.04 -9.50
C LEU A 270 6.78 17.17 -10.27
N MET A 271 7.26 18.42 -10.10
CA MET A 271 6.68 19.61 -10.74
C MET A 271 5.17 19.78 -10.47
N LEU A 272 4.71 19.35 -9.28
CA LEU A 272 3.32 19.53 -8.84
C LEU A 272 3.03 20.92 -8.28
N THR A 273 4.07 21.64 -7.88
CA THR A 273 4.06 23.00 -7.33
C THR A 273 5.13 23.84 -8.02
N VAL A 274 5.16 25.16 -7.76
CA VAL A 274 6.38 25.93 -8.00
C VAL A 274 7.55 25.32 -7.21
N PRO A 275 8.81 25.43 -7.68
CA PRO A 275 9.95 24.90 -6.94
C PRO A 275 10.01 25.46 -5.52
N MET A 276 10.00 24.57 -4.53
CA MET A 276 10.02 24.92 -3.12
C MET A 276 11.46 24.95 -2.61
N ASP A 277 11.80 25.91 -1.75
CA ASP A 277 13.09 25.96 -1.08
C ASP A 277 13.24 24.78 -0.08
N PRO A 278 14.23 23.89 -0.28
CA PRO A 278 14.45 22.72 0.57
C PRO A 278 15.22 23.05 1.87
N GLY A 279 15.67 24.28 2.09
CA GLY A 279 16.47 24.66 3.26
C GLY A 279 15.74 24.47 4.59
N VAL A 280 16.46 23.98 5.61
CA VAL A 280 15.96 23.94 6.99
C VAL A 280 16.09 25.31 7.66
N ARG A 281 15.23 25.57 8.65
CA ARG A 281 15.10 26.85 9.34
C ARG A 281 14.74 26.65 10.81
N ALA A 282 14.90 27.71 11.62
CA ALA A 282 14.50 27.68 13.02
C ALA A 282 12.96 27.66 13.17
N PHE A 283 12.45 26.82 14.07
CA PHE A 283 11.03 26.73 14.37
C PHE A 283 10.57 27.90 15.26
N HIS A 284 10.01 28.96 14.67
CA HIS A 284 9.49 30.14 15.37
C HIS A 284 10.49 30.74 16.40
N GLY A 285 11.78 30.82 16.04
CA GLY A 285 12.84 31.34 16.91
C GLY A 285 13.32 30.38 18.00
N ARG A 286 12.81 29.15 18.05
CA ARG A 286 13.26 28.08 18.95
C ARG A 286 14.49 27.36 18.38
N PRO A 287 15.29 26.65 19.20
CA PRO A 287 16.53 26.02 18.75
C PRO A 287 16.33 24.74 17.90
N PHE A 288 15.11 24.47 17.44
CA PHE A 288 14.79 23.31 16.62
C PHE A 288 14.79 23.63 15.14
N ARG A 289 15.41 22.76 14.34
CA ARG A 289 15.45 22.90 12.89
C ARG A 289 14.33 22.11 12.23
N VAL A 290 13.61 22.78 11.34
CA VAL A 290 12.47 22.23 10.61
C VAL A 290 12.61 22.56 9.12
N LEU A 291 12.00 21.75 8.25
CA LEU A 291 11.79 22.11 6.86
C LEU A 291 10.73 23.21 6.73
N ASP A 292 9.84 23.29 7.72
CA ASP A 292 8.56 23.99 7.63
C ASP A 292 7.71 23.33 6.54
N ALA A 293 7.48 22.03 6.73
CA ALA A 293 6.82 21.14 5.77
C ALA A 293 5.39 21.58 5.43
N GLY A 294 4.75 22.39 6.30
CA GLY A 294 3.46 23.02 6.02
C GLY A 294 3.45 23.85 4.73
N ARG A 295 4.57 24.48 4.37
CA ARG A 295 4.71 25.22 3.10
C ARG A 295 4.50 24.35 1.87
N PHE A 296 4.96 23.11 1.90
CA PHE A 296 4.78 22.15 0.81
C PHE A 296 3.32 21.68 0.73
N ALA A 297 2.67 21.48 1.88
CA ALA A 297 1.25 21.15 1.95
C ALA A 297 0.38 22.28 1.36
N THR A 298 0.61 23.53 1.76
CA THR A 298 -0.09 24.70 1.20
C THR A 298 0.09 24.79 -0.31
N ALA A 299 1.34 24.71 -0.80
CA ALA A 299 1.62 24.81 -2.23
C ALA A 299 0.94 23.71 -3.07
N LEU A 300 0.80 22.49 -2.52
CA LEU A 300 0.05 21.42 -3.18
C LEU A 300 -1.45 21.71 -3.23
N MET A 301 -2.02 22.19 -2.12
CA MET A 301 -3.45 22.51 -2.03
C MET A 301 -3.84 23.71 -2.90
N ASP A 302 -2.96 24.70 -3.05
CA ASP A 302 -3.17 25.82 -3.99
C ASP A 302 -3.26 25.36 -5.44
N GLY A 303 -2.64 24.21 -5.77
CA GLY A 303 -2.69 23.59 -7.10
C GLY A 303 -3.91 22.70 -7.35
N VAL A 304 -4.73 22.42 -6.34
CA VAL A 304 -5.95 21.59 -6.47
C VAL A 304 -7.04 22.38 -7.18
N ARG A 305 -7.69 21.77 -8.18
CA ARG A 305 -8.71 22.44 -9.01
C ARG A 305 -10.13 22.09 -8.60
N ASP A 306 -10.37 20.84 -8.18
CA ASP A 306 -11.68 20.38 -7.74
C ASP A 306 -12.10 21.10 -6.44
N PRO A 307 -13.19 21.89 -6.46
CA PRO A 307 -13.64 22.64 -5.28
C PRO A 307 -14.02 21.73 -4.11
N ARG A 308 -14.45 20.49 -4.36
CA ARG A 308 -14.77 19.52 -3.32
C ARG A 308 -13.52 19.09 -2.56
N ILE A 309 -12.40 18.91 -3.26
CA ILE A 309 -11.12 18.54 -2.65
C ILE A 309 -10.50 19.76 -1.94
N ARG A 310 -10.61 20.96 -2.51
CA ARG A 310 -10.14 22.20 -1.86
C ARG A 310 -10.83 22.48 -0.52
N ALA A 311 -12.08 22.07 -0.37
CA ALA A 311 -12.85 22.25 0.86
C ALA A 311 -12.52 21.22 1.95
N LEU A 312 -11.75 20.18 1.65
CA LEU A 312 -11.40 19.15 2.63
C LEU A 312 -10.43 19.67 3.69
N THR A 313 -10.68 19.29 4.95
CA THR A 313 -9.69 19.37 6.01
C THR A 313 -8.50 18.46 5.65
N PRO A 314 -7.24 18.86 5.87
CA PRO A 314 -6.05 18.10 5.47
C PRO A 314 -5.75 16.91 6.42
N VAL A 315 -6.73 16.03 6.60
CA VAL A 315 -6.64 14.81 7.44
C VAL A 315 -6.08 13.63 6.63
N GLY A 316 -6.36 13.58 5.31
CA GLY A 316 -5.83 12.57 4.40
C GLY A 316 -6.76 11.40 4.12
N ALA A 317 -6.21 10.38 3.44
CA ALA A 317 -6.87 9.09 3.26
C ALA A 317 -6.94 8.32 4.59
N VAL A 318 -7.80 7.31 4.67
CA VAL A 318 -8.11 6.57 5.91
C VAL A 318 -6.86 6.05 6.64
N ASP A 319 -5.85 5.61 5.92
CA ASP A 319 -4.60 5.07 6.47
C ASP A 319 -3.52 6.15 6.72
N GLN A 320 -3.85 7.43 6.54
CA GLN A 320 -3.06 8.57 7.00
C GLN A 320 -3.53 9.07 8.38
N PHE A 321 -4.76 8.74 8.81
CA PHE A 321 -5.29 9.17 10.11
C PHE A 321 -5.73 8.02 11.03
N ALA A 322 -5.83 6.80 10.53
CA ALA A 322 -6.07 5.61 11.34
C ALA A 322 -5.03 4.52 11.04
N ASP A 323 -4.68 3.74 12.06
CA ASP A 323 -3.71 2.63 11.98
C ASP A 323 -4.24 1.30 12.55
N SER A 324 -5.52 1.27 12.98
CA SER A 324 -6.18 0.05 13.44
C SER A 324 -6.31 -0.97 12.31
N THR A 325 -5.71 -2.16 12.50
CA THR A 325 -5.84 -3.28 11.56
C THR A 325 -7.30 -3.68 11.34
N ASP A 326 -8.11 -3.69 12.41
CA ASP A 326 -9.51 -4.09 12.33
C ASP A 326 -10.37 -3.06 11.57
N LEU A 327 -9.97 -1.78 11.61
CA LEU A 327 -10.58 -0.74 10.78
C LEU A 327 -10.15 -0.88 9.32
N LEU A 328 -8.84 -0.98 9.07
CA LEU A 328 -8.26 -0.90 7.73
C LEU A 328 -8.40 -2.20 6.93
N SER A 329 -8.58 -3.35 7.56
CA SER A 329 -8.75 -4.64 6.86
C SER A 329 -10.19 -4.86 6.37
N HIS A 330 -11.14 -4.05 6.82
CA HIS A 330 -12.56 -4.15 6.48
C HIS A 330 -13.00 -2.92 5.67
N PRO A 331 -13.21 -3.05 4.35
CA PRO A 331 -13.52 -1.89 3.49
C PRO A 331 -14.71 -1.06 3.95
N GLN A 332 -15.75 -1.70 4.50
CA GLN A 332 -16.92 -0.98 5.01
C GLN A 332 -16.58 -0.08 6.22
N HIS A 333 -15.76 -0.56 7.14
CA HIS A 333 -15.33 0.23 8.30
C HIS A 333 -14.41 1.37 7.88
N ALA A 334 -13.42 1.10 7.01
CA ALA A 334 -12.51 2.10 6.48
C ALA A 334 -13.26 3.23 5.76
N ARG A 335 -14.24 2.87 4.92
CA ARG A 335 -15.11 3.83 4.22
C ARG A 335 -16.02 4.60 5.17
N GLY A 336 -16.55 3.95 6.20
CA GLY A 336 -17.33 4.59 7.26
C GLY A 336 -16.53 5.68 7.98
N ALA A 337 -15.28 5.38 8.35
CA ALA A 337 -14.38 6.33 8.98
C ALA A 337 -14.03 7.51 8.04
N ALA A 338 -13.71 7.22 6.77
CA ALA A 338 -13.44 8.27 5.79
C ALA A 338 -14.67 9.17 5.55
N ARG A 339 -15.87 8.59 5.51
CA ARG A 339 -17.11 9.37 5.40
C ARG A 339 -17.31 10.30 6.59
N ALA A 340 -17.10 9.82 7.82
CA ALA A 340 -17.25 10.63 9.03
C ALA A 340 -16.26 11.81 9.11
N VAL A 341 -15.12 11.72 8.41
CA VAL A 341 -14.11 12.79 8.36
C VAL A 341 -14.36 13.77 7.21
N HIS A 342 -14.88 13.29 6.08
CA HIS A 342 -14.94 14.06 4.81
C HIS A 342 -16.35 14.46 4.36
N CYS A 343 -17.42 14.03 5.03
CA CYS A 343 -18.82 14.30 4.67
C CYS A 343 -19.62 14.78 5.87
#